data_AF-A0A2H0MWG4-F1
#
_entry.id   AF-A0A2H0MWG4-F1
#
_cell.length_a   1.000
_cell.length_b   1.000
_cell.length_c   1.000
_cell.angle_alpha   90.00
_cell.angle_beta   90.00
_cell.angle_gamma   90.00
#
_symmetry.space_group_name_H-M   'P 1'
#
loop_
_entity.id
_entity.type
_entity.pdbx_description
1 polymer ?
#
loop_
_entity_poly.entity_id
_entity_poly.type
_entity_poly.pdbx_seq_one_letter_code
_entity_poly.pdbx_strand_id
1 'polypeptide(L)'
;MKTKIKKTFSISILVISLMIAFFTSVLNANEMYRGDDFRKKISVENFGPPAGWDKSYAPGTMIADSIRKTLQKKGYFVIPDFQLSDAELNPMSMQEDLKMGHTAMDDSSMPKAVATNMGTMNGEMGAPSVPDGMSNDKIESLKKNLANMNSRRMETTEKRLRKRIINPAQILIRGSVWTFSPSSKVMPLSDEINDSGMVPVETSRIKFDIELLDTMTGSVLWRGDILSQVRGGEKRFDSKMLKEWPYNNKDFELTSLGSSFNTAVADAVEKIENRLKQIPLEGQVIAIDENNKIAWINLGKDSNVTVREVFNVYSVKFDWKDPDSHVSLGDEFILQGAVKILDPQAGISRAKILAGDMIKPGYVARLRVVER
;
A
#
# COMPACT_ATOMS: atom_id res chain seq x y z
N MET A 1 -65.58 11.54 23.30
CA MET A 1 -64.24 11.16 23.83
C MET A 1 -63.56 10.05 23.01
N LYS A 2 -64.27 8.97 22.61
CA LYS A 2 -63.70 7.86 21.81
C LYS A 2 -63.13 8.25 20.43
N THR A 3 -63.63 9.32 19.79
CA THR A 3 -63.18 9.76 18.45
C THR A 3 -61.88 10.56 18.47
N LYS A 4 -61.63 11.37 19.51
CA LYS A 4 -60.38 12.14 19.63
C LYS A 4 -59.18 11.23 19.93
N ILE A 5 -59.36 10.20 20.76
CA ILE A 5 -58.30 9.25 21.13
C ILE A 5 -57.86 8.42 19.92
N LYS A 6 -58.79 8.00 19.03
CA LYS A 6 -58.43 7.29 17.80
C LYS A 6 -57.60 8.15 16.84
N LYS A 7 -57.90 9.45 16.75
CA LYS A 7 -57.20 10.36 15.83
C LYS A 7 -55.77 10.65 16.28
N THR A 8 -55.54 10.83 17.58
CA THR A 8 -54.17 11.04 18.11
C THR A 8 -53.32 9.79 17.99
N PHE A 9 -53.90 8.60 18.24
CA PHE A 9 -53.17 7.33 18.12
C PHE A 9 -52.76 7.03 16.67
N SER A 10 -53.61 7.36 15.69
CA SER A 10 -53.31 7.18 14.27
C SER A 10 -52.17 8.08 13.77
N ILE A 11 -52.04 9.29 14.33
CA ILE A 11 -50.97 10.23 13.94
C ILE A 11 -49.63 9.77 14.50
N SER A 12 -49.59 9.30 15.75
CA SER A 12 -48.35 8.81 16.37
C SER A 12 -47.75 7.60 15.65
N ILE A 13 -48.59 6.65 15.21
CA ILE A 13 -48.12 5.49 14.44
C ILE A 13 -47.58 5.92 13.07
N LEU A 14 -48.22 6.89 12.42
CA LEU A 14 -47.76 7.40 11.12
C LEU A 14 -46.40 8.10 11.23
N VAL A 15 -46.18 8.89 12.29
CA VAL A 15 -44.89 9.56 12.54
C VAL A 15 -43.78 8.55 12.87
N ILE A 16 -44.07 7.52 13.66
CA ILE A 16 -43.10 6.45 13.97
C ILE A 16 -42.76 5.65 12.70
N SER A 17 -43.75 5.34 11.86
CA SER A 17 -43.53 4.66 10.58
C SER A 17 -42.67 5.49 9.63
N LEU A 18 -42.91 6.81 9.55
CA LEU A 18 -42.08 7.73 8.77
C LEU A 18 -40.65 7.85 9.31
N MET A 19 -40.49 7.86 10.64
CA MET A 19 -39.16 7.87 11.27
C MET A 19 -38.42 6.55 11.03
N ILE A 20 -39.08 5.40 11.10
CA ILE A 20 -38.47 4.11 10.78
C ILE A 20 -38.11 4.05 9.29
N ALA A 21 -38.99 4.50 8.39
CA ALA A 21 -38.71 4.55 6.96
C ALA A 21 -37.55 5.51 6.62
N PHE A 22 -37.47 6.66 7.31
CA PHE A 22 -36.34 7.57 7.19
C PHE A 22 -35.06 6.96 7.76
N PHE A 23 -35.11 6.29 8.91
CA PHE A 23 -33.96 5.66 9.54
C PHE A 23 -33.45 4.46 8.73
N THR A 24 -34.34 3.65 8.14
CA THR A 24 -33.96 2.57 7.22
C THR A 24 -33.46 3.13 5.88
N SER A 25 -33.98 4.26 5.39
CA SER A 25 -33.44 4.91 4.20
C SER A 25 -32.07 5.56 4.45
N VAL A 26 -31.81 6.06 5.66
CA VAL A 26 -30.49 6.58 6.07
C VAL A 26 -29.49 5.44 6.32
N LEU A 27 -29.93 4.29 6.82
CA LEU A 27 -29.08 3.09 6.96
C LEU A 27 -28.84 2.36 5.62
N ASN A 28 -29.77 2.47 4.66
CA ASN A 28 -29.63 1.95 3.29
C ASN A 28 -28.99 2.96 2.31
N ALA A 29 -28.66 4.17 2.74
CA ALA A 29 -27.73 5.06 2.03
C ALA A 29 -26.27 4.62 2.16
N ASN A 30 -26.02 3.40 2.66
CA ASN A 30 -24.97 2.55 2.11
C ASN A 30 -25.36 2.15 0.68
N GLU A 31 -25.48 3.13 -0.22
CA GLU A 31 -25.39 2.87 -1.64
C GLU A 31 -23.98 2.36 -1.90
N MET A 32 -23.86 1.04 -1.77
CA MET A 32 -23.12 0.14 -2.62
C MET A 32 -22.11 0.86 -3.51
N TYR A 33 -21.01 1.29 -2.87
CA TYR A 33 -19.79 1.56 -3.58
C TYR A 33 -19.49 0.31 -4.41
N ARG A 34 -19.46 0.45 -5.74
CA ARG A 34 -18.75 -0.52 -6.61
C ARG A 34 -17.30 -0.74 -6.17
N GLY A 35 -16.79 0.05 -5.22
CA GLY A 35 -15.58 -0.19 -4.44
C GLY A 35 -15.44 -1.62 -3.89
N ASP A 36 -16.55 -2.32 -3.60
CA ASP A 36 -16.52 -3.71 -3.11
C ASP A 36 -16.05 -4.73 -4.17
N ASP A 37 -16.15 -4.40 -5.46
CA ASP A 37 -15.65 -5.27 -6.54
C ASP A 37 -14.14 -5.09 -6.76
N PHE A 38 -13.55 -3.97 -6.34
CA PHE A 38 -12.14 -3.69 -6.61
C PHE A 38 -11.23 -4.28 -5.55
N ARG A 39 -10.17 -4.94 -5.98
CA ARG A 39 -9.17 -5.50 -5.07
C ARG A 39 -8.01 -4.53 -4.89
N LYS A 40 -7.78 -4.12 -3.65
CA LYS A 40 -6.63 -3.27 -3.30
C LYS A 40 -5.38 -4.12 -3.17
N LYS A 41 -4.25 -3.57 -3.59
CA LYS A 41 -2.93 -4.17 -3.39
C LYS A 41 -2.45 -3.79 -2.00
N ILE A 42 -2.28 -4.75 -1.11
CA ILE A 42 -1.84 -4.52 0.27
C ILE A 42 -0.57 -5.31 0.57
N SER A 43 0.26 -4.79 1.45
CA SER A 43 1.40 -5.53 2.02
C SER A 43 1.29 -5.52 3.54
N VAL A 44 1.73 -6.61 4.18
CA VAL A 44 1.79 -6.73 5.64
C VAL A 44 3.24 -6.92 6.04
N GLU A 45 3.80 -5.93 6.73
CA GLU A 45 5.14 -6.00 7.31
C GLU A 45 5.14 -6.83 8.59
N ASN A 46 6.33 -7.32 8.95
CA ASN A 46 6.53 -7.95 10.25
C ASN A 46 6.34 -6.93 11.37
N PHE A 47 5.60 -7.29 12.40
CA PHE A 47 5.40 -6.40 13.53
C PHE A 47 6.60 -6.46 14.47
N GLY A 48 6.92 -5.34 15.10
CA GLY A 48 7.98 -5.28 16.12
C GLY A 48 7.63 -6.18 17.32
N PRO A 49 8.61 -6.87 17.93
CA PRO A 49 8.38 -7.63 19.14
C PRO A 49 8.09 -6.69 20.33
N PRO A 50 7.51 -7.21 21.43
CA PRO A 50 7.41 -6.47 22.68
C PRO A 50 8.77 -5.98 23.18
N ALA A 51 8.77 -4.86 23.90
CA ALA A 51 9.98 -4.37 24.54
C ALA A 51 10.55 -5.42 25.51
N GLY A 52 11.85 -5.69 25.42
CA GLY A 52 12.53 -6.68 26.26
C GLY A 52 12.19 -8.14 25.94
N TRP A 53 11.63 -8.43 24.76
CA TRP A 53 11.29 -9.80 24.38
C TRP A 53 12.53 -10.68 24.17
N ASP A 54 12.69 -11.70 25.01
CA ASP A 54 13.86 -12.59 25.08
C ASP A 54 13.55 -14.05 24.68
N LYS A 55 12.28 -14.35 24.37
CA LYS A 55 11.83 -15.71 24.05
C LYS A 55 12.17 -16.08 22.61
N SER A 56 12.33 -17.38 22.38
CA SER A 56 12.72 -17.93 21.06
C SER A 56 11.68 -17.78 19.95
N TYR A 57 10.43 -17.43 20.27
CA TYR A 57 9.36 -17.24 19.30
C TYR A 57 9.09 -15.76 19.05
N ALA A 58 8.68 -15.40 17.83
CA ALA A 58 8.56 -14.02 17.37
C ALA A 58 7.08 -13.59 17.25
N PRO A 59 6.44 -13.09 18.32
CA PRO A 59 5.00 -12.80 18.34
C PRO A 59 4.56 -11.83 17.23
N GLY A 60 5.38 -10.83 16.91
CA GLY A 60 5.09 -9.88 15.85
C GLY A 60 5.02 -10.51 14.46
N THR A 61 5.91 -11.45 14.15
CA THR A 61 5.86 -12.22 12.91
C THR A 61 4.60 -13.10 12.85
N MET A 62 4.16 -13.69 13.98
CA MET A 62 2.95 -14.54 13.96
C MET A 62 1.70 -13.73 13.75
N ILE A 63 1.58 -12.58 14.38
CA ILE A 63 0.45 -11.68 14.16
C ILE A 63 0.43 -11.23 12.69
N ALA A 64 1.57 -10.75 12.17
CA ALA A 64 1.68 -10.29 10.78
C ALA A 64 1.34 -11.40 9.76
N ASP A 65 1.92 -12.59 9.91
CA ASP A 65 1.65 -13.72 9.02
C ASP A 65 0.19 -14.18 9.10
N SER A 66 -0.40 -14.20 10.30
CA SER A 66 -1.80 -14.56 10.48
C SER A 66 -2.76 -13.54 9.88
N ILE A 67 -2.47 -12.24 10.02
CA ILE A 67 -3.23 -11.19 9.32
C ILE A 67 -3.09 -11.38 7.81
N ARG A 68 -1.87 -11.52 7.28
CA ARG A 68 -1.58 -11.71 5.86
C ARG A 68 -2.36 -12.89 5.28
N LYS A 69 -2.23 -14.08 5.87
CA LYS A 69 -2.89 -15.31 5.41
C LYS A 69 -4.42 -15.20 5.50
N THR A 70 -4.95 -14.59 6.56
CA THR A 70 -6.40 -14.43 6.72
C THR A 70 -6.98 -13.48 5.68
N LEU A 71 -6.31 -12.34 5.43
CA LEU A 71 -6.70 -11.40 4.37
C LEU A 71 -6.59 -12.03 2.98
N GLN A 72 -5.53 -12.80 2.71
CA GLN A 72 -5.34 -13.52 1.46
C GLN A 72 -6.45 -14.55 1.23
N LYS A 73 -6.81 -15.34 2.25
CA LYS A 73 -7.87 -16.36 2.18
C LYS A 73 -9.23 -15.77 1.84
N LYS A 74 -9.51 -14.54 2.27
CA LYS A 74 -10.78 -13.86 1.97
C LYS A 74 -10.90 -13.38 0.53
N GLY A 75 -9.80 -13.22 -0.21
CA GLY A 75 -9.80 -12.94 -1.64
C GLY A 75 -10.17 -11.51 -2.05
N TYR A 76 -10.45 -10.61 -1.10
CA TYR A 76 -10.77 -9.19 -1.35
C TYR A 76 -9.54 -8.33 -1.67
N PHE A 77 -8.35 -8.82 -1.36
CA PHE A 77 -7.10 -8.07 -1.52
C PHE A 77 -6.12 -8.84 -2.39
N VAL A 78 -5.31 -8.09 -3.13
CA VAL A 78 -4.12 -8.62 -3.77
C VAL A 78 -2.98 -8.41 -2.78
N ILE A 79 -2.38 -9.50 -2.31
CA ILE A 79 -1.15 -9.42 -1.52
C ILE A 79 -0.02 -9.82 -2.46
N PRO A 80 0.78 -8.85 -2.95
CA PRO A 80 1.89 -9.16 -3.83
C PRO A 80 2.88 -10.05 -3.07
N ASP A 81 3.30 -11.15 -3.68
CA ASP A 81 4.41 -11.94 -3.15
C ASP A 81 5.66 -11.05 -3.17
N PHE A 82 6.11 -10.62 -1.99
CA PHE A 82 7.32 -9.84 -1.85
C PHE A 82 8.53 -10.77 -2.02
N GLN A 83 8.83 -11.16 -3.26
CA GLN A 83 10.13 -11.72 -3.57
C GLN A 83 11.11 -10.55 -3.70
N LEU A 84 11.94 -10.35 -2.68
CA LEU A 84 13.23 -9.69 -2.87
C LEU A 84 14.09 -10.62 -3.72
N SER A 85 13.85 -10.68 -5.03
CA SER A 85 14.84 -11.19 -5.96
C SER A 85 15.62 -10.00 -6.48
N ASP A 86 16.88 -9.86 -6.04
CA ASP A 86 17.85 -8.95 -6.65
C ASP A 86 18.22 -9.38 -8.10
N ALA A 87 17.41 -10.22 -8.76
CA ALA A 87 17.77 -11.01 -9.93
C ALA A 87 16.90 -10.80 -11.18
N GLU A 88 15.76 -10.11 -11.13
CA GLU A 88 14.83 -10.04 -12.28
C GLU A 88 14.45 -8.62 -12.72
N LEU A 89 15.42 -7.71 -12.73
CA LEU A 89 15.34 -6.47 -13.51
C LEU A 89 16.45 -6.46 -14.56
N ASN A 90 16.32 -7.33 -15.56
CA ASN A 90 17.07 -7.21 -16.80
C ASN A 90 16.19 -6.44 -17.81
N PRO A 91 16.45 -5.15 -18.09
CA PRO A 91 15.62 -4.33 -18.99
C PRO A 91 15.78 -4.68 -20.48
N MET A 92 16.39 -5.80 -20.83
CA MET A 92 16.68 -6.17 -22.22
C MET A 92 15.58 -6.95 -22.94
N SER A 93 14.54 -7.46 -22.28
CA SER A 93 13.51 -8.27 -22.96
C SER A 93 12.36 -7.48 -23.61
N MET A 94 12.28 -6.15 -23.44
CA MET A 94 11.24 -5.32 -24.10
C MET A 94 11.69 -4.67 -25.41
N GLN A 95 12.94 -4.85 -25.86
CA GLN A 95 13.42 -4.31 -27.14
C GLN A 95 13.45 -5.32 -28.30
N GLU A 96 13.25 -6.61 -28.04
CA GLU A 96 13.27 -7.62 -29.11
C GLU A 96 11.95 -7.73 -29.88
N ASP A 97 10.82 -7.38 -29.27
CA ASP A 97 9.49 -7.45 -29.92
C ASP A 97 9.14 -6.25 -30.80
N LEU A 98 10.01 -5.23 -30.87
CA LEU A 98 9.83 -4.05 -31.74
C LEU A 98 10.76 -4.04 -32.97
N LYS A 99 11.56 -5.10 -33.19
CA LYS A 99 12.53 -5.15 -34.30
C LYS A 99 12.24 -6.20 -35.39
N MET A 100 11.16 -6.98 -35.30
CA MET A 100 10.69 -7.81 -36.42
C MET A 100 9.60 -7.10 -37.20
N GLY A 101 10.00 -6.18 -38.08
CA GLY A 101 9.04 -5.45 -38.90
C GLY A 101 9.61 -4.45 -39.89
N HIS A 102 10.85 -4.59 -40.37
CA HIS A 102 11.29 -3.86 -41.57
C HIS A 102 12.15 -4.76 -42.45
N THR A 103 11.51 -5.22 -43.53
CA THR A 103 12.11 -5.81 -44.71
C THR A 103 13.14 -4.86 -45.32
N ALA A 104 14.28 -5.42 -45.69
CA ALA A 104 15.39 -4.75 -46.35
C ALA A 104 14.94 -4.02 -47.63
N MET A 105 15.30 -2.74 -47.73
CA MET A 105 15.45 -2.07 -49.01
C MET A 105 16.86 -1.50 -49.11
N ASP A 106 17.38 -1.70 -50.30
CA ASP A 106 18.74 -1.60 -50.83
C ASP A 106 19.28 -0.16 -50.83
N ASP A 107 20.50 0.01 -50.33
CA ASP A 107 21.24 1.27 -50.30
C ASP A 107 22.30 1.25 -51.42
N SER A 108 21.90 1.74 -52.59
CA SER A 108 22.87 2.23 -53.57
C SER A 108 22.24 3.33 -54.42
N SER A 109 22.49 4.59 -54.05
CA SER A 109 22.90 5.64 -54.99
C SER A 109 22.88 7.03 -54.34
N MET A 110 23.85 7.83 -54.78
CA MET A 110 23.90 9.31 -54.78
C MET A 110 24.73 10.00 -53.68
N PRO A 111 25.35 11.15 -54.03
CA PRO A 111 26.79 11.33 -53.84
C PRO A 111 27.17 12.55 -52.97
N LYS A 112 28.48 12.64 -52.70
CA LYS A 112 29.18 13.80 -52.11
C LYS A 112 28.90 15.10 -52.87
N ALA A 113 28.46 16.15 -52.16
CA ALA A 113 28.75 17.55 -52.46
C ALA A 113 28.68 18.37 -51.15
N VAL A 114 29.79 19.00 -50.74
CA VAL A 114 30.11 20.44 -50.84
C VAL A 114 29.42 21.31 -49.78
N ALA A 115 30.28 21.97 -49.00
CA ALA A 115 30.00 22.85 -47.89
C ALA A 115 29.21 24.11 -48.26
N THR A 116 28.45 24.65 -47.30
CA THR A 116 28.42 26.11 -47.07
C THR A 116 27.95 26.45 -45.65
N ASN A 117 28.65 27.46 -45.10
CA ASN A 117 28.46 28.14 -43.82
C ASN A 117 27.02 28.57 -43.52
N MET A 118 26.61 28.52 -42.24
CA MET A 118 25.93 29.63 -41.56
C MET A 118 26.11 29.55 -40.03
N GLY A 119 26.66 30.62 -39.45
CA GLY A 119 26.03 31.35 -38.34
C GLY A 119 26.18 30.81 -36.93
N THR A 120 27.33 31.09 -36.32
CA THR A 120 27.57 31.08 -34.87
C THR A 120 26.86 32.27 -34.20
N MET A 121 26.04 32.02 -33.17
CA MET A 121 25.82 32.93 -32.04
C MET A 121 25.44 32.10 -30.81
N ASN A 122 26.44 31.77 -29.99
CA ASN A 122 26.23 31.32 -28.61
C ASN A 122 27.02 32.24 -27.69
N GLY A 123 26.31 32.87 -26.76
CA GLY A 123 26.87 33.74 -25.74
C GLY A 123 27.81 32.99 -24.81
N GLU A 124 29.01 33.54 -24.66
CA GLU A 124 30.02 33.12 -23.70
C GLU A 124 29.53 33.40 -22.27
N MET A 125 29.24 32.34 -21.51
CA MET A 125 29.43 32.37 -20.06
C MET A 125 30.76 31.69 -19.76
N GLY A 126 31.67 32.48 -19.16
CA GLY A 126 33.07 32.14 -18.98
C GLY A 126 33.31 30.79 -18.29
N ALA A 127 34.06 29.93 -18.97
CA ALA A 127 34.72 28.80 -18.34
C ALA A 127 35.88 29.31 -17.46
N PRO A 128 36.18 28.66 -16.32
CA PRO A 128 37.33 29.02 -15.51
C PRO A 128 38.62 28.84 -16.33
N SER A 129 39.44 29.89 -16.39
CA SER A 129 40.76 29.86 -17.01
C SER A 129 41.65 28.80 -16.34
N VAL A 130 42.14 27.86 -17.14
CA VAL A 130 43.11 26.83 -16.74
C VAL A 130 44.47 27.50 -16.49
N PRO A 131 45.19 27.18 -15.40
CA PRO A 131 46.53 27.72 -15.17
C PRO A 131 47.52 27.24 -16.24
N ASP A 132 48.25 28.18 -16.85
CA ASP A 132 49.31 27.88 -17.81
C ASP A 132 50.42 27.05 -17.14
N GLY A 133 50.78 25.93 -17.78
CA GLY A 133 51.83 25.00 -17.33
C GLY A 133 51.38 23.57 -17.02
N MET A 134 50.10 23.24 -17.23
CA MET A 134 49.61 21.87 -17.05
C MET A 134 49.71 21.06 -18.35
N SER A 135 50.48 19.96 -18.34
CA SER A 135 50.65 19.11 -19.55
C SER A 135 49.32 18.51 -20.02
N ASN A 136 49.18 18.32 -21.34
CA ASN A 136 47.96 17.80 -21.97
C ASN A 136 47.48 16.48 -21.35
N ASP A 137 48.40 15.60 -20.94
CA ASP A 137 48.09 14.32 -20.27
C ASP A 137 47.39 14.53 -18.90
N LYS A 138 47.73 15.62 -18.22
CA LYS A 138 47.14 15.98 -16.92
C LYS A 138 45.74 16.58 -17.10
N ILE A 139 45.52 17.31 -18.19
CA ILE A 139 44.18 17.82 -18.57
C ILE A 139 43.26 16.67 -18.99
N GLU A 140 43.77 15.70 -19.75
CA GLU A 140 43.00 14.56 -20.22
C GLU A 140 42.65 13.59 -19.08
N SER A 141 43.58 13.35 -18.14
CA SER A 141 43.30 12.58 -16.92
C SER A 141 42.29 13.28 -15.99
N LEU A 142 42.31 14.62 -15.90
CA LEU A 142 41.30 15.38 -15.17
C LEU A 142 39.92 15.28 -15.82
N LYS A 143 39.81 15.39 -17.16
CA LYS A 143 38.55 15.20 -17.89
C LYS A 143 37.99 13.79 -17.70
N LYS A 144 38.85 12.76 -17.77
CA LYS A 144 38.48 11.35 -17.55
C LYS A 144 38.02 11.11 -16.12
N ASN A 145 38.66 11.73 -15.13
CA ASN A 145 38.27 11.64 -13.73
C ASN A 145 36.96 12.37 -13.44
N LEU A 146 36.70 13.52 -14.08
CA LEU A 146 35.45 14.26 -13.96
C LEU A 146 34.27 13.49 -14.61
N ALA A 147 34.51 12.88 -15.77
CA ALA A 147 33.54 12.00 -16.43
C ALA A 147 33.24 10.76 -15.58
N ASN A 148 34.26 10.15 -14.97
CA ASN A 148 34.11 9.02 -14.05
C ASN A 148 33.42 9.40 -12.72
N MET A 149 33.61 10.62 -12.22
CA MET A 149 32.88 11.12 -11.05
C MET A 149 31.41 11.38 -11.40
N ASN A 150 31.12 11.97 -12.55
CA ASN A 150 29.75 12.23 -12.99
C ASN A 150 29.00 10.95 -13.32
N SER A 151 29.66 9.95 -13.93
CA SER A 151 29.07 8.63 -14.16
C SER A 151 28.82 7.89 -12.85
N ARG A 152 29.76 7.91 -11.88
CA ARG A 152 29.55 7.32 -10.55
C ARG A 152 28.45 8.04 -9.75
N ARG A 153 28.35 9.37 -9.85
CA ARG A 153 27.32 10.18 -9.16
C ARG A 153 25.93 9.96 -9.75
N MET A 154 25.82 9.87 -11.08
CA MET A 154 24.61 9.43 -11.78
C MET A 154 24.26 7.98 -11.45
N GLU A 155 25.23 7.05 -11.42
CA GLU A 155 25.00 5.65 -11.09
C GLU A 155 24.57 5.46 -9.63
N THR A 156 25.07 6.26 -8.67
CA THR A 156 24.57 6.26 -7.29
C THR A 156 23.19 6.89 -7.15
N THR A 157 22.82 7.83 -8.02
CA THR A 157 21.50 8.48 -7.98
C THR A 157 20.46 7.62 -8.67
N GLU A 158 20.78 7.01 -9.81
CA GLU A 158 19.96 5.99 -10.47
C GLU A 158 19.88 4.69 -9.66
N LYS A 159 20.96 4.20 -9.03
CA LYS A 159 20.87 3.07 -8.09
C LYS A 159 20.02 3.42 -6.87
N ARG A 160 20.02 4.67 -6.39
CA ARG A 160 19.10 5.11 -5.32
C ARG A 160 17.66 5.25 -5.80
N LEU A 161 17.42 5.67 -7.04
CA LEU A 161 16.09 5.77 -7.64
C LEU A 161 15.51 4.40 -8.03
N ARG A 162 16.33 3.45 -8.48
CA ARG A 162 15.96 2.05 -8.76
C ARG A 162 15.85 1.19 -7.50
N LYS A 163 16.47 1.61 -6.40
CA LYS A 163 16.27 1.03 -5.06
C LYS A 163 15.09 1.68 -4.31
N ARG A 164 14.23 2.43 -5.02
CA ARG A 164 12.83 2.53 -4.59
C ARG A 164 12.24 1.18 -4.90
N ILE A 165 12.26 0.28 -3.91
CA ILE A 165 11.40 -0.90 -3.87
C ILE A 165 10.03 -0.37 -4.28
N ILE A 166 9.62 -0.63 -5.53
CA ILE A 166 8.27 -0.35 -5.97
C ILE A 166 7.48 -1.43 -5.26
N ASN A 167 7.16 -1.22 -3.98
CA ASN A 167 6.19 -2.04 -3.32
C ASN A 167 4.93 -1.87 -4.17
N PRO A 168 4.48 -2.89 -4.90
CA PRO A 168 3.33 -2.74 -5.78
C PRO A 168 2.05 -2.61 -4.94
N ALA A 169 2.12 -2.80 -3.62
CA ALA A 169 1.05 -2.47 -2.70
C ALA A 169 0.78 -0.97 -2.67
N GLN A 170 -0.50 -0.63 -2.69
CA GLN A 170 -1.02 0.71 -2.46
C GLN A 170 -1.01 1.05 -0.96
N ILE A 171 -1.21 0.03 -0.13
CA ILE A 171 -1.37 0.19 1.31
C ILE A 171 -0.43 -0.77 2.04
N LEU A 172 0.32 -0.21 2.98
CA LEU A 172 1.20 -0.95 3.87
C LEU A 172 0.56 -1.09 5.24
N ILE A 173 0.46 -2.32 5.72
CA ILE A 173 0.01 -2.67 7.06
C ILE A 173 1.25 -2.95 7.90
N ARG A 174 1.48 -2.15 8.95
CA ARG A 174 2.54 -2.37 9.94
C ARG A 174 1.99 -2.26 11.34
N GLY A 175 2.79 -2.61 12.34
CA GLY A 175 2.36 -2.54 13.73
C GLY A 175 3.45 -2.92 14.71
N SER A 176 3.19 -2.72 16.00
CA SER A 176 4.08 -3.14 17.08
C SER A 176 3.33 -3.90 18.15
N VAL A 177 3.93 -4.98 18.65
CA VAL A 177 3.33 -5.75 19.74
C VAL A 177 3.74 -5.12 21.06
N TRP A 178 2.78 -4.70 21.88
CA TRP A 178 3.05 -4.10 23.20
C TRP A 178 3.04 -5.15 24.30
N THR A 179 2.16 -6.14 24.20
CA THR A 179 2.00 -7.19 25.20
C THR A 179 1.72 -8.51 24.52
N PHE A 180 2.47 -9.54 24.90
CA PHE A 180 2.25 -10.91 24.47
C PHE A 180 2.49 -11.85 25.65
N SER A 181 1.45 -12.06 26.46
CA SER A 181 1.58 -12.73 27.75
C SER A 181 0.67 -13.95 27.79
N PRO A 182 1.22 -15.19 27.79
CA PRO A 182 0.43 -16.41 28.01
C PRO A 182 -0.06 -16.53 29.45
N SER A 183 0.55 -15.83 30.41
CA SER A 183 0.16 -15.87 31.81
C SER A 183 0.40 -14.50 32.46
N SER A 184 -0.65 -13.88 32.97
CA SER A 184 -0.53 -12.80 33.95
C SER A 184 -1.10 -13.29 35.27
N LYS A 185 -0.20 -13.71 36.17
CA LYS A 185 -0.45 -14.20 37.54
C LYS A 185 -0.92 -15.66 37.66
N VAL A 186 0.03 -16.52 38.04
CA VAL A 186 -0.25 -17.59 38.99
C VAL A 186 -0.42 -16.87 40.34
N MET A 187 -1.60 -16.95 40.97
CA MET A 187 -1.70 -16.62 42.40
C MET A 187 -0.67 -17.50 43.12
N PRO A 188 0.20 -16.95 43.99
CA PRO A 188 1.20 -17.77 44.67
C PRO A 188 0.47 -18.86 45.45
N LEU A 189 0.77 -20.11 45.08
CA LEU A 189 0.61 -21.27 45.93
C LEU A 189 1.50 -20.98 47.14
N SER A 190 0.93 -20.55 48.25
CA SER A 190 1.49 -20.96 49.53
C SER A 190 1.49 -22.49 49.52
N ASP A 191 2.52 -23.13 50.06
CA ASP A 191 2.68 -24.60 50.14
C ASP A 191 1.58 -25.32 50.95
N GLU A 192 0.45 -24.65 51.22
CA GLU A 192 -0.76 -25.23 51.75
C GLU A 192 -1.73 -25.47 50.60
N ILE A 193 -1.95 -26.76 50.33
CA ILE A 193 -3.13 -27.28 49.65
C ILE A 193 -4.35 -26.62 50.30
N ASN A 194 -4.87 -25.57 49.67
CA ASN A 194 -6.19 -25.08 50.02
C ASN A 194 -7.17 -26.21 49.70
N ASP A 195 -7.89 -26.64 50.72
CA ASP A 195 -8.87 -27.73 50.81
C ASP A 195 -10.10 -27.55 49.88
N SER A 196 -9.95 -26.77 48.80
CA SER A 196 -11.00 -26.31 47.89
C SER A 196 -10.75 -26.67 46.41
N GLY A 197 -9.70 -27.43 46.08
CA GLY A 197 -9.53 -28.06 44.75
C GLY A 197 -9.45 -27.11 43.54
N MET A 198 -9.16 -25.82 43.72
CA MET A 198 -9.16 -24.85 42.62
C MET A 198 -7.84 -24.88 41.82
N VAL A 199 -7.94 -25.29 40.55
CA VAL A 199 -6.85 -25.29 39.57
C VAL A 199 -6.46 -23.84 39.22
N PRO A 200 -5.15 -23.47 39.20
CA PRO A 200 -4.73 -22.14 38.79
C PRO A 200 -5.19 -21.84 37.35
N VAL A 201 -5.95 -20.77 37.19
CA VAL A 201 -6.54 -20.37 35.89
C VAL A 201 -5.54 -19.53 35.11
N GLU A 202 -5.10 -20.04 33.95
CA GLU A 202 -4.25 -19.31 33.02
C GLU A 202 -5.01 -18.09 32.46
N THR A 203 -4.38 -16.90 32.45
CA THR A 203 -4.94 -15.70 31.83
C THR A 203 -3.95 -15.15 30.82
N SER A 204 -4.36 -15.13 29.56
CA SER A 204 -3.58 -14.59 28.46
C SER A 204 -4.00 -13.16 28.13
N ARG A 205 -3.06 -12.37 27.64
CA ARG A 205 -3.30 -11.02 27.14
C ARG A 205 -2.39 -10.73 25.94
N ILE A 206 -3.00 -10.25 24.86
CA ILE A 206 -2.31 -9.77 23.67
C ILE A 206 -2.76 -8.34 23.42
N LYS A 207 -1.79 -7.44 23.26
CA LYS A 207 -2.01 -6.05 22.89
C LYS A 207 -1.01 -5.63 21.82
N PHE A 208 -1.49 -5.05 20.73
CA PHE A 208 -0.65 -4.50 19.66
C PHE A 208 -1.37 -3.37 18.95
N ASP A 209 -0.62 -2.51 18.28
CA ASP A 209 -1.16 -1.49 17.38
C ASP A 209 -1.01 -1.91 15.91
N ILE A 210 -1.86 -1.34 15.07
CA ILE A 210 -1.80 -1.43 13.61
C ILE A 210 -1.82 -0.02 13.05
N GLU A 211 -1.01 0.19 12.02
CA GLU A 211 -1.02 1.36 11.15
C GLU A 211 -1.24 0.94 9.69
N LEU A 212 -2.15 1.63 9.02
CA LEU A 212 -2.30 1.60 7.57
C LEU A 212 -1.62 2.82 6.99
N LEU A 213 -0.68 2.62 6.07
CA LEU A 213 0.02 3.69 5.39
C LEU A 213 -0.27 3.65 3.89
N ASP A 214 -0.46 4.83 3.31
CA ASP A 214 -0.41 5.01 1.87
C ASP A 214 1.06 4.88 1.42
N THR A 215 1.36 3.91 0.55
CA THR A 215 2.74 3.68 0.08
C THR A 215 3.23 4.75 -0.89
N MET A 216 2.33 5.49 -1.53
CA MET A 216 2.67 6.53 -2.47
C MET A 216 3.01 7.84 -1.77
N THR A 217 2.22 8.20 -0.75
CA THR A 217 2.42 9.45 -0.01
C THR A 217 3.23 9.27 1.28
N GLY A 218 3.23 8.07 1.85
CA GLY A 218 3.82 7.79 3.15
C GLY A 218 2.93 8.19 4.33
N SER A 219 1.75 8.75 4.06
CA SER A 219 0.81 9.22 5.08
C SER A 219 0.14 8.07 5.81
N VAL A 220 -0.12 8.25 7.11
CA VAL A 220 -0.88 7.31 7.92
C VAL A 220 -2.37 7.49 7.62
N LEU A 221 -2.98 6.49 6.98
CA LEU A 221 -4.40 6.46 6.67
C LEU A 221 -5.24 6.11 7.89
N TRP A 222 -4.72 5.25 8.77
CA TRP A 222 -5.40 4.83 9.98
C TRP A 222 -4.41 4.25 11.00
N ARG A 223 -4.70 4.45 12.29
CA ARG A 223 -4.06 3.76 13.41
C ARG A 223 -5.13 3.18 14.33
N GLY A 224 -4.89 1.99 14.87
CA GLY A 224 -5.78 1.41 15.87
C GLY A 224 -5.12 0.38 16.75
N ASP A 225 -5.66 0.26 17.96
CA ASP A 225 -5.21 -0.69 18.96
C ASP A 225 -6.07 -1.94 18.94
N ILE A 226 -5.41 -3.08 19.16
CA ILE A 226 -6.02 -4.39 19.34
C ILE A 226 -5.70 -4.86 20.75
N LEU A 227 -6.72 -5.30 21.47
CA LEU A 227 -6.60 -5.89 22.79
C LEU A 227 -7.46 -7.15 22.85
N SER A 228 -6.83 -8.24 23.23
CA SER A 228 -7.52 -9.49 23.53
C SER A 228 -7.04 -9.99 24.88
N GLN A 229 -7.98 -10.51 25.67
CA GLN A 229 -7.70 -11.11 26.96
C GLN A 229 -8.65 -12.29 27.16
N VAL A 230 -8.09 -13.47 27.43
CA VAL A 230 -8.86 -14.68 27.66
C VAL A 230 -8.44 -15.27 28.99
N ARG A 231 -9.42 -15.73 29.75
CA ARG A 231 -9.23 -16.41 31.02
C ARG A 231 -9.64 -17.87 30.85
N GLY A 232 -8.71 -18.78 31.14
CA GLY A 232 -8.88 -20.22 30.96
C GLY A 232 -8.51 -20.69 29.55
N GLY A 233 -8.33 -21.99 29.44
CA GLY A 233 -8.04 -22.74 28.23
C GLY A 233 -8.17 -24.21 28.58
N GLU A 234 -8.46 -25.05 27.58
CA GLU A 234 -8.55 -26.50 27.78
C GLU A 234 -7.16 -27.12 27.99
N LYS A 235 -6.11 -26.46 27.47
CA LYS A 235 -4.72 -26.84 27.64
C LYS A 235 -3.89 -25.70 28.21
N ARG A 236 -2.89 -26.05 29.01
CA ARG A 236 -1.86 -25.10 29.46
C ARG A 236 -0.93 -24.76 28.31
N PHE A 237 -0.58 -23.49 28.15
CA PHE A 237 0.38 -23.09 27.14
C PHE A 237 1.79 -23.62 27.43
N ASP A 238 2.42 -24.23 26.41
CA ASP A 238 3.83 -24.56 26.36
C ASP A 238 4.45 -23.94 25.09
N SER A 239 5.54 -23.18 25.25
CA SER A 239 6.28 -22.61 24.11
C SER A 239 6.73 -23.63 23.07
N LYS A 240 6.90 -24.92 23.43
CA LYS A 240 7.21 -25.99 22.48
C LYS A 240 6.09 -26.18 21.43
N MET A 241 4.85 -25.80 21.77
CA MET A 241 3.72 -25.82 20.84
C MET A 241 3.92 -24.84 19.66
N LEU A 242 4.78 -23.84 19.81
CA LEU A 242 5.07 -22.85 18.76
C LEU A 242 6.18 -23.29 17.79
N LYS A 243 6.78 -24.47 17.97
CA LYS A 243 7.80 -25.01 17.05
C LYS A 243 7.23 -25.26 15.65
N GLU A 244 5.99 -25.73 15.59
CA GLU A 244 5.19 -25.82 14.37
C GLU A 244 4.30 -24.57 14.32
N TRP A 245 4.80 -23.54 13.63
CA TRP A 245 4.14 -22.24 13.53
C TRP A 245 2.63 -22.35 13.25
N PRO A 246 1.80 -21.55 13.94
CA PRO A 246 0.63 -22.05 14.66
C PRO A 246 -0.62 -22.30 13.81
N TYR A 247 -0.54 -22.25 12.47
CA TYR A 247 -1.72 -22.42 11.62
C TYR A 247 -2.31 -23.84 11.65
N ASN A 248 -1.52 -24.83 12.05
CA ASN A 248 -1.94 -26.23 12.06
C ASN A 248 -1.86 -26.86 13.45
N ASN A 249 -1.52 -26.10 14.49
CA ASN A 249 -1.39 -26.64 15.83
C ASN A 249 -2.70 -26.48 16.61
N LYS A 250 -3.56 -27.50 16.50
CA LYS A 250 -4.83 -27.58 17.25
C LYS A 250 -4.62 -27.47 18.77
N ASP A 251 -3.49 -27.94 19.29
CA ASP A 251 -3.21 -27.87 20.73
C ASP A 251 -2.97 -26.43 21.18
N PHE A 252 -2.35 -25.61 20.33
CA PHE A 252 -2.18 -24.19 20.62
C PHE A 252 -3.53 -23.47 20.69
N GLU A 253 -4.46 -23.75 19.77
CA GLU A 253 -5.79 -23.14 19.74
C GLU A 253 -6.60 -23.39 21.02
N LEU A 254 -6.38 -24.54 21.66
CA LEU A 254 -7.00 -24.93 22.93
C LEU A 254 -6.41 -24.22 24.16
N THR A 255 -5.29 -23.50 24.01
CA THR A 255 -4.69 -22.73 25.11
C THR A 255 -5.36 -21.37 25.27
N SER A 256 -5.25 -20.77 26.46
CA SER A 256 -5.73 -19.41 26.69
C SER A 256 -5.05 -18.41 25.75
N LEU A 257 -3.75 -18.59 25.47
CA LEU A 257 -2.98 -17.75 24.56
C LEU A 257 -3.44 -17.92 23.11
N GLY A 258 -3.69 -19.14 22.64
CA GLY A 258 -4.16 -19.39 21.28
C GLY A 258 -5.55 -18.82 21.03
N SER A 259 -6.46 -18.97 22.00
CA SER A 259 -7.77 -18.30 21.95
C SER A 259 -7.63 -16.78 21.88
N SER A 260 -6.84 -16.17 22.78
CA SER A 260 -6.61 -14.72 22.76
C SER A 260 -5.96 -14.26 21.45
N PHE A 261 -5.02 -15.03 20.91
CA PHE A 261 -4.34 -14.74 19.64
C PHE A 261 -5.32 -14.75 18.47
N ASN A 262 -6.13 -15.79 18.34
CA ASN A 262 -7.12 -15.90 17.27
C ASN A 262 -8.16 -14.78 17.35
N THR A 263 -8.65 -14.44 18.56
CA THR A 263 -9.55 -13.29 18.76
C THR A 263 -8.90 -11.98 18.36
N ALA A 264 -7.62 -11.76 18.72
CA ALA A 264 -6.91 -10.53 18.39
C ALA A 264 -6.68 -10.40 16.87
N VAL A 265 -6.30 -11.49 16.19
CA VAL A 265 -6.13 -11.51 14.74
C VAL A 265 -7.47 -11.28 14.03
N ALA A 266 -8.56 -11.88 14.51
CA ALA A 266 -9.88 -11.68 13.93
C ALA A 266 -10.34 -10.21 14.04
N ASP A 267 -10.20 -9.59 15.22
CA ASP A 267 -10.51 -8.17 15.44
C ASP A 267 -9.65 -7.25 14.57
N ALA A 268 -8.35 -7.54 14.46
CA ALA A 268 -7.43 -6.84 13.58
C ALA A 268 -7.88 -6.89 12.12
N VAL A 269 -8.16 -8.08 11.60
CA VAL A 269 -8.58 -8.28 10.21
C VAL A 269 -9.90 -7.57 9.92
N GLU A 270 -10.87 -7.67 10.82
CA GLU A 270 -12.16 -6.98 10.67
C GLU A 270 -11.98 -5.45 10.61
N LYS A 271 -11.20 -4.88 11.53
CA LYS A 271 -10.89 -3.44 11.54
C LYS A 271 -10.16 -3.02 10.27
N ILE A 272 -9.15 -3.76 9.84
CA ILE A 272 -8.41 -3.50 8.60
C ILE A 272 -9.38 -3.50 7.41
N GLU A 273 -10.21 -4.52 7.26
CA GLU A 273 -11.19 -4.62 6.17
C GLU A 273 -12.15 -3.44 6.14
N ASN A 274 -12.73 -3.11 7.29
CA ASN A 274 -13.68 -2.01 7.40
C ASN A 274 -13.05 -0.67 7.00
N ARG A 275 -11.76 -0.47 7.32
CA ARG A 275 -11.01 0.73 6.89
C ARG A 275 -10.65 0.70 5.41
N LEU A 276 -10.17 -0.44 4.90
CA LEU A 276 -9.79 -0.59 3.51
C LEU A 276 -10.98 -0.43 2.55
N LYS A 277 -12.20 -0.77 2.97
CA LYS A 277 -13.42 -0.52 2.17
C LYS A 277 -13.72 0.98 1.98
N GLN A 278 -13.35 1.81 2.94
CA GLN A 278 -13.59 3.26 2.92
C GLN A 278 -12.56 4.02 2.06
N ILE A 279 -11.41 3.41 1.77
CA ILE A 279 -10.35 4.01 0.97
C ILE A 279 -10.67 3.79 -0.52
N PRO A 280 -10.59 4.81 -1.39
CA PRO A 280 -10.80 4.62 -2.82
C PRO A 280 -9.69 3.75 -3.44
N LEU A 281 -9.97 3.09 -4.56
CA LEU A 281 -8.91 2.42 -5.33
C LEU A 281 -7.99 3.46 -5.95
N GLU A 282 -6.70 3.34 -5.70
CA GLU A 282 -5.67 4.24 -6.21
C GLU A 282 -4.56 3.48 -6.93
N GLY A 283 -4.01 4.08 -7.97
CA GLY A 283 -2.84 3.61 -8.65
C GLY A 283 -1.98 4.78 -9.09
N GLN A 284 -1.00 4.48 -9.92
CA GLN A 284 -0.04 5.43 -10.44
C GLN A 284 0.01 5.34 -11.97
N VAL A 285 0.09 6.49 -12.61
CA VAL A 285 0.44 6.59 -14.02
C VAL A 285 1.91 6.22 -14.16
N ILE A 286 2.21 5.16 -14.91
CA ILE A 286 3.58 4.65 -15.06
C ILE A 286 4.22 5.08 -16.39
N ALA A 287 3.41 5.32 -17.43
CA ALA A 287 3.88 5.76 -18.75
C ALA A 287 2.77 6.52 -19.48
N ILE A 288 3.17 7.37 -20.43
CA ILE A 288 2.27 8.19 -21.24
C ILE A 288 2.79 8.23 -22.67
N ASP A 289 1.87 8.14 -23.61
CA ASP A 289 2.05 8.46 -25.01
C ASP A 289 1.16 9.66 -25.33
N GLU A 290 1.77 10.84 -25.34
CA GLU A 290 1.07 12.11 -25.53
C GLU A 290 0.49 12.24 -26.94
N ASN A 291 1.20 11.71 -27.95
CA ASN A 291 0.80 11.78 -29.36
C ASN A 291 -0.52 11.03 -29.58
N ASN A 292 -0.66 9.87 -28.96
CA ASN A 292 -1.86 9.03 -29.08
C ASN A 292 -2.88 9.25 -27.95
N LYS A 293 -2.60 10.16 -27.01
CA LYS A 293 -3.40 10.42 -25.81
C LYS A 293 -3.68 9.13 -25.03
N ILE A 294 -2.65 8.30 -24.83
CA ILE A 294 -2.71 7.03 -24.08
C ILE A 294 -1.87 7.13 -22.81
N ALA A 295 -2.34 6.51 -21.74
CA ALA A 295 -1.61 6.36 -20.49
C ALA A 295 -1.63 4.90 -20.03
N TRP A 296 -0.60 4.49 -19.30
CA TRP A 296 -0.56 3.21 -18.59
C TRP A 296 -0.62 3.46 -17.09
N ILE A 297 -1.44 2.66 -16.39
CA ILE A 297 -1.57 2.72 -14.93
C ILE A 297 -1.29 1.36 -14.30
N ASN A 298 -0.69 1.32 -13.11
CA ASN A 298 -0.35 0.08 -12.37
C ASN A 298 -1.56 -0.60 -11.68
N LEU A 299 -2.73 -0.49 -12.30
CA LEU A 299 -3.96 -1.16 -11.92
C LEU A 299 -4.41 -2.03 -13.09
N GLY A 300 -4.77 -3.28 -12.82
CA GLY A 300 -5.15 -4.23 -13.86
C GLY A 300 -6.28 -5.16 -13.43
N LYS A 301 -6.40 -6.29 -14.15
CA LYS A 301 -7.32 -7.40 -13.86
C LYS A 301 -7.15 -7.96 -12.45
N ASP A 302 -5.93 -7.95 -11.93
CA ASP A 302 -5.62 -8.32 -10.54
C ASP A 302 -6.37 -7.42 -9.53
N SER A 303 -6.50 -6.13 -9.85
CA SER A 303 -7.24 -5.16 -9.02
C SER A 303 -8.75 -5.10 -9.38
N ASN A 304 -9.23 -6.05 -10.18
CA ASN A 304 -10.58 -6.10 -10.76
C ASN A 304 -10.95 -4.85 -11.60
N VAL A 305 -9.95 -4.21 -12.21
CA VAL A 305 -10.21 -3.11 -13.16
C VAL A 305 -10.76 -3.67 -14.47
N THR A 306 -11.83 -3.04 -14.97
CA THR A 306 -12.50 -3.43 -16.22
C THR A 306 -12.48 -2.30 -17.25
N VAL A 307 -12.76 -2.66 -18.51
CA VAL A 307 -12.86 -1.68 -19.61
C VAL A 307 -13.97 -0.68 -19.29
N ARG A 308 -13.75 0.59 -19.67
CA ARG A 308 -14.65 1.74 -19.46
C ARG A 308 -14.62 2.38 -18.08
N GLU A 309 -13.98 1.78 -17.09
CA GLU A 309 -13.75 2.44 -15.80
C GLU A 309 -12.96 3.75 -16.00
N VAL A 310 -13.26 4.76 -15.17
CA VAL A 310 -12.66 6.09 -15.28
C VAL A 310 -11.93 6.43 -13.98
N PHE A 311 -10.71 6.92 -14.13
CA PHE A 311 -9.87 7.35 -13.03
C PHE A 311 -9.59 8.85 -13.18
N ASN A 312 -9.77 9.59 -12.10
CA ASN A 312 -9.27 10.95 -12.01
C ASN A 312 -7.77 10.89 -11.72
N VAL A 313 -7.00 11.73 -12.40
CA VAL A 313 -5.54 11.77 -12.25
C VAL A 313 -5.13 13.03 -11.51
N TYR A 314 -4.33 12.85 -10.46
CA TYR A 314 -3.90 13.91 -9.56
C TYR A 314 -2.39 14.01 -9.48
N SER A 315 -1.88 15.23 -9.42
CA SER A 315 -0.55 15.48 -8.85
C SER A 315 -0.70 15.63 -7.34
N VAL A 316 0.22 15.04 -6.58
CA VAL A 316 0.20 15.12 -5.11
C VAL A 316 1.34 16.01 -4.63
N LYS A 317 1.02 16.96 -3.76
CA LYS A 317 2.03 17.65 -2.95
C LYS A 317 2.00 17.06 -1.54
N PHE A 318 3.14 16.49 -1.15
CA PHE A 318 3.29 15.79 0.13
C PHE A 318 3.54 16.74 1.29
N ASP A 319 3.17 16.30 2.49
CA ASP A 319 3.57 16.90 3.77
C ASP A 319 3.27 18.40 3.83
N TRP A 320 2.03 18.76 3.48
CA TRP A 320 1.57 20.14 3.58
C TRP A 320 1.57 20.54 5.05
N LYS A 321 2.41 21.49 5.45
CA LYS A 321 2.50 21.91 6.85
C LYS A 321 1.73 23.18 7.10
N ASP A 322 1.07 23.21 8.24
CA ASP A 322 0.59 24.47 8.80
C ASP A 322 1.80 25.41 9.01
N PRO A 323 1.76 26.64 8.50
CA PRO A 323 2.91 27.54 8.52
C PRO A 323 3.30 27.97 9.93
N ASP A 324 2.36 27.98 10.88
CA ASP A 324 2.58 28.46 12.24
C ASP A 324 3.02 27.34 13.19
N SER A 325 2.35 26.18 13.12
CA SER A 325 2.58 25.04 14.00
C SER A 325 3.53 23.98 13.44
N HIS A 326 3.84 24.05 12.14
CA HIS A 326 4.59 23.02 11.40
C HIS A 326 3.99 21.61 11.48
N VAL A 327 2.74 21.48 11.93
CA VAL A 327 1.99 20.22 11.95
C VAL A 327 1.61 19.84 10.52
N SER A 328 1.75 18.56 10.17
CA SER A 328 1.32 18.06 8.86
C SER A 328 -0.20 18.09 8.76
N LEU A 329 -0.71 18.77 7.73
CA LEU A 329 -2.11 18.86 7.34
C LEU A 329 -2.49 17.78 6.31
N GLY A 330 -1.55 16.89 5.97
CA GLY A 330 -1.74 15.80 5.01
C GLY A 330 -1.26 16.15 3.61
N ASP A 331 -1.89 15.52 2.62
CA ASP A 331 -1.49 15.57 1.22
C ASP A 331 -2.50 16.38 0.39
N GLU A 332 -2.00 17.28 -0.46
CA GLU A 332 -2.84 18.05 -1.39
C GLU A 332 -2.94 17.32 -2.73
N PHE A 333 -4.17 16.96 -3.13
CA PHE A 333 -4.47 16.35 -4.43
C PHE A 333 -4.97 17.40 -5.42
N ILE A 334 -4.19 17.70 -6.44
CA ILE A 334 -4.56 18.65 -7.50
C ILE A 334 -4.98 17.86 -8.73
N LEU A 335 -6.21 18.05 -9.19
CA LEU A 335 -6.73 17.37 -10.37
C LEU A 335 -5.97 17.82 -11.63
N GLN A 336 -5.34 16.87 -12.31
CA GLN A 336 -4.56 17.10 -13.54
C GLN A 336 -5.27 16.58 -14.79
N GLY A 337 -6.23 15.67 -14.62
CA GLY A 337 -6.96 15.10 -15.75
C GLY A 337 -7.81 13.88 -15.40
N ALA A 338 -8.20 13.14 -16.42
CA ALA A 338 -8.94 11.89 -16.27
C ALA A 338 -8.54 10.89 -17.36
N VAL A 339 -8.51 9.61 -17.02
CA VAL A 339 -8.21 8.51 -17.94
C VAL A 339 -9.31 7.45 -17.90
N LYS A 340 -9.56 6.80 -19.04
CA LYS A 340 -10.56 5.73 -19.18
C LYS A 340 -9.91 4.45 -19.64
N ILE A 341 -10.15 3.36 -18.91
CA ILE A 341 -9.56 2.04 -19.20
C ILE A 341 -10.03 1.55 -20.58
N LEU A 342 -9.06 1.17 -21.42
CA LEU A 342 -9.28 0.54 -22.72
C LEU A 342 -9.00 -0.94 -22.68
N ASP A 343 -7.87 -1.34 -22.08
CA ASP A 343 -7.40 -2.73 -22.06
C ASP A 343 -6.73 -3.04 -20.73
N PRO A 344 -7.43 -3.72 -19.79
CA PRO A 344 -6.85 -4.16 -18.53
C PRO A 344 -6.08 -5.48 -18.73
N GLN A 345 -4.84 -5.49 -18.25
CA GLN A 345 -3.94 -6.64 -18.25
C GLN A 345 -3.64 -7.07 -16.79
N ALA A 346 -2.78 -8.07 -16.58
CA ALA A 346 -2.35 -8.40 -15.22
C ALA A 346 -1.49 -7.27 -14.65
N GLY A 347 -1.88 -6.67 -13.53
CA GLY A 347 -1.09 -5.65 -12.83
C GLY A 347 -1.10 -4.24 -13.45
N ILE A 348 -1.46 -4.11 -14.73
CA ILE A 348 -1.39 -2.86 -15.51
C ILE A 348 -2.62 -2.71 -16.41
N SER A 349 -2.99 -1.48 -16.75
CA SER A 349 -4.02 -1.19 -17.76
C SER A 349 -3.56 -0.10 -18.71
N ARG A 350 -3.89 -0.27 -19.99
CA ARG A 350 -3.84 0.80 -20.99
C ARG A 350 -5.12 1.62 -20.94
N ALA A 351 -5.01 2.93 -20.87
CA ALA A 351 -6.11 3.86 -20.71
C ALA A 351 -6.03 5.02 -21.71
N LYS A 352 -7.18 5.53 -22.16
CA LYS A 352 -7.29 6.74 -22.97
C LYS A 352 -7.34 7.96 -22.06
N ILE A 353 -6.55 8.99 -22.35
CA ILE A 353 -6.65 10.30 -21.69
C ILE A 353 -7.93 10.98 -22.18
N LEU A 354 -8.85 11.26 -21.27
CA LEU A 354 -10.12 11.95 -21.55
C LEU A 354 -9.99 13.46 -21.41
N ALA A 355 -9.20 13.90 -20.44
CA ALA A 355 -9.00 15.30 -20.11
C ALA A 355 -7.64 15.49 -19.44
N GLY A 356 -7.07 16.68 -19.59
CA GLY A 356 -5.76 17.04 -19.04
C GLY A 356 -4.62 16.89 -20.04
N ASP A 357 -3.83 17.94 -20.21
CA ASP A 357 -2.67 17.95 -21.10
C ASP A 357 -1.34 17.85 -20.35
N MET A 358 -1.37 17.86 -19.02
CA MET A 358 -0.19 17.86 -18.15
C MET A 358 -0.09 16.62 -17.25
N ILE A 359 -0.74 15.52 -17.62
CA ILE A 359 -0.58 14.26 -16.90
C ILE A 359 0.88 13.80 -17.08
N LYS A 360 1.52 13.34 -16.00
CA LYS A 360 2.91 12.85 -16.02
C LYS A 360 3.01 11.49 -15.33
N PRO A 361 4.01 10.66 -15.69
CA PRO A 361 4.36 9.49 -14.90
C PRO A 361 4.62 9.88 -13.43
N GLY A 362 4.15 9.05 -12.52
CA GLY A 362 4.20 9.30 -11.08
C GLY A 362 2.90 9.87 -10.48
N TYR A 363 2.00 10.42 -11.30
CA TYR A 363 0.72 10.96 -10.84
C TYR A 363 -0.24 9.86 -10.38
N VAL A 364 -1.12 10.22 -9.45
CA VAL A 364 -2.06 9.31 -8.80
C VAL A 364 -3.33 9.16 -9.61
N ALA A 365 -3.65 7.94 -10.03
CA ALA A 365 -4.91 7.59 -10.67
C ALA A 365 -5.87 7.04 -9.62
N ARG A 366 -6.88 7.83 -9.22
CA ARG A 366 -7.90 7.43 -8.24
C ARG A 366 -9.23 7.14 -8.95
N LEU A 367 -9.86 6.02 -8.61
CA LEU A 367 -11.14 5.62 -9.19
C LEU A 367 -12.16 6.75 -9.00
N ARG A 368 -12.80 7.17 -10.10
CA ARG A 368 -13.85 8.18 -10.04
C ARG A 368 -15.11 7.54 -9.49
N VAL A 369 -15.45 7.88 -8.25
CA VAL A 369 -16.75 7.53 -7.68
C VAL A 369 -17.78 8.40 -8.39
N VAL A 370 -18.68 7.77 -9.15
CA VAL A 370 -19.87 8.43 -9.66
C VAL A 370 -20.93 8.22 -8.58
N GLU A 371 -21.17 9.25 -7.76
CA GLU A 371 -22.40 9.34 -6.97
C GLU A 371 -23.54 9.26 -7.99
N ARG A 372 -24.36 8.22 -7.90
CA ARG A 372 -25.48 8.02 -8.82
C ARG A 372 -26.74 8.64 -8.29
#